data_AF-A0A3C0RDY1-F1
#
_entry.id   AF-A0A3C0RDY1-F1
#
_cell.length_a   1.000
_cell.length_b   1.000
_cell.length_c   1.000
_cell.angle_alpha   90.00
_cell.angle_beta   90.00
_cell.angle_gamma   90.00
#
_symmetry.space_group_name_H-M   'P 1'
#
loop_
_entity.id
_entity.type
_entity.pdbx_description
1 polymer ?
#
loop_
_entity_poly.entity_id
_entity_poly.type
_entity_poly.pdbx_seq_one_letter_code
_entity_poly.pdbx_strand_id
1 'polypeptide(L)'
;LMQPLPDGKLSKKMKAPAKAQPVQALNAVAVKIEFRIHQEKLIQLLQNAHFANWQKQRIPTSLSKWISLRLGDTLRFFVAHEYRHLLQMQRILQ
;
A
#
# COMPACT_ATOMS: atom_id res chain seq x y z
N LEU A 1 -3.85 11.95 1.51
CA LEU A 1 -4.06 11.72 0.06
C LEU A 1 -4.66 10.35 -0.24
N MET A 2 -4.11 9.25 0.30
CA MET A 2 -4.66 7.90 0.05
C MET A 2 -5.64 7.39 1.11
N GLN A 3 -5.68 8.02 2.29
CA GLN A 3 -6.63 7.64 3.35
C GLN A 3 -8.08 7.80 2.85
N PRO A 4 -8.91 6.74 2.94
CA PRO A 4 -10.34 6.81 2.70
C PRO A 4 -11.04 7.77 3.67
N LEU A 5 -12.20 8.29 3.26
CA LEU A 5 -13.11 9.08 4.09
C LEU A 5 -13.79 8.18 5.15
N PRO A 6 -14.39 8.77 6.20
CA PRO A 6 -15.06 8.00 7.26
C PRO A 6 -16.18 7.07 6.76
N ASP A 7 -16.85 7.44 5.66
CA ASP A 7 -17.86 6.60 4.98
C ASP A 7 -17.24 5.54 4.04
N GLY A 8 -15.93 5.33 4.13
CA GLY A 8 -15.14 4.43 3.30
C GLY A 8 -14.92 4.93 1.87
N LYS A 9 -15.50 6.05 1.44
CA LYS A 9 -15.32 6.55 0.07
C LYS A 9 -13.90 7.08 -0.13
N LEU A 10 -13.47 7.06 -1.39
CA LEU A 10 -12.19 7.62 -1.76
C LEU A 10 -12.29 9.14 -1.86
N SER A 11 -11.36 9.85 -1.22
CA SER A 11 -11.28 11.31 -1.33
C SER A 11 -10.98 11.79 -2.74
N LYS A 12 -10.21 11.03 -3.53
CA LYS A 12 -9.96 11.26 -4.97
C LYS A 12 -9.85 9.94 -5.74
N LYS A 13 -10.49 9.90 -6.92
CA LYS A 13 -10.34 8.81 -7.90
C LYS A 13 -9.14 9.11 -8.81
N MET A 14 -8.29 8.11 -9.02
CA MET A 14 -7.11 8.20 -9.88
C MET A 14 -6.95 6.86 -10.60
N LYS A 15 -6.52 6.88 -11.87
CA LYS A 15 -6.19 5.66 -12.62
C LYS A 15 -4.89 5.07 -12.10
N ALA A 16 -4.80 3.74 -12.05
CA ALA A 16 -3.57 3.05 -11.74
C ALA A 16 -2.52 3.28 -12.85
N PRO A 17 -1.24 3.51 -12.52
CA PRO A 17 -0.17 3.53 -13.51
C PRO A 17 -0.16 2.24 -14.34
N ALA A 18 0.14 2.33 -15.64
CA ALA A 18 0.13 1.17 -16.53
C ALA A 18 1.00 0.00 -16.02
N LYS A 19 2.15 0.31 -15.41
CA LYS A 19 3.08 -0.67 -14.83
C LYS A 19 2.59 -1.34 -13.53
N ALA A 20 1.49 -0.87 -12.97
CA ALA A 20 0.90 -1.37 -11.74
C ALA A 20 -0.48 -2.03 -11.98
N GLN A 21 -0.81 -2.31 -13.25
CA GLN A 21 -2.00 -3.06 -13.60
C GLN A 21 -1.72 -4.56 -13.45
N PRO A 22 -2.62 -5.34 -12.83
CA PRO A 22 -2.47 -6.78 -12.72
C PRO A 22 -2.55 -7.45 -14.10
N VAL A 23 -1.85 -8.57 -14.27
CA VAL A 23 -1.99 -9.43 -15.46
C VAL A 23 -3.34 -10.16 -15.46
N GLN A 24 -3.86 -10.50 -16.65
CA GLN A 24 -5.24 -11.00 -16.80
C GLN A 24 -5.46 -12.42 -16.23
N ALA A 25 -4.41 -13.24 -16.09
CA ALA A 25 -4.50 -14.64 -15.67
C ALA A 25 -3.64 -14.91 -14.42
N LEU A 26 -4.10 -14.41 -13.27
CA LEU A 26 -3.40 -14.63 -12.00
C LEU A 26 -3.75 -15.99 -11.38
N ASN A 27 -2.74 -16.67 -10.83
CA ASN A 27 -2.96 -17.82 -9.94
C ASN A 27 -3.43 -17.33 -8.57
N ALA A 28 -4.74 -17.46 -8.30
CA ALA A 28 -5.34 -16.95 -7.07
C ALA A 28 -4.75 -17.56 -5.78
N VAL A 29 -4.28 -18.82 -5.80
CA VAL A 29 -3.66 -19.44 -4.63
C VAL A 29 -2.30 -18.80 -4.35
N ALA A 30 -1.47 -18.67 -5.39
CA ALA A 30 -0.16 -18.05 -5.28
C ALA A 30 -0.26 -16.59 -4.82
N VAL A 31 -1.18 -15.82 -5.41
CA VAL A 31 -1.40 -14.40 -5.05
C VAL A 31 -1.81 -14.25 -3.58
N LYS A 32 -2.68 -15.14 -3.05
CA LYS A 32 -3.08 -15.09 -1.63
C LYS A 32 -1.92 -15.39 -0.69
N ILE A 33 -1.06 -16.35 -1.05
CA ILE A 33 0.13 -16.69 -0.25
C ILE A 33 1.10 -15.51 -0.24
N GLU A 34 1.40 -14.94 -1.42
CA GLU A 34 2.27 -13.77 -1.55
C GLU A 34 1.71 -12.57 -0.76
N PHE A 35 0.41 -12.31 -0.89
CA PHE A 35 -0.25 -11.24 -0.14
C PHE A 35 -0.09 -11.43 1.37
N ARG A 36 -0.28 -12.65 1.89
CA ARG A 36 -0.09 -12.94 3.32
C ARG A 36 1.34 -12.67 3.78
N ILE A 37 2.34 -13.13 3.02
CA ILE A 37 3.75 -12.89 3.31
C ILE A 37 4.04 -11.38 3.35
N HIS A 38 3.46 -10.61 2.43
CA HIS A 38 3.60 -9.16 2.42
C HIS A 38 2.96 -8.49 3.65
N GLN A 39 1.79 -8.97 4.12
CA GLN A 39 1.17 -8.45 5.34
C GLN A 39 2.03 -8.73 6.58
N GLU A 40 2.56 -9.94 6.70
CA GLU A 40 3.48 -10.32 7.79
C GLU A 40 4.75 -9.44 7.76
N LYS A 41 5.29 -9.19 6.56
CA LYS A 41 6.43 -8.29 6.39
C LYS A 41 6.11 -6.84 6.75
N LEU A 42 4.94 -6.33 6.38
CA LEU A 42 4.49 -4.99 6.74
C LEU A 42 4.41 -4.84 8.27
N ILE A 43 3.85 -5.82 8.98
CA ILE A 43 3.77 -5.81 10.44
C ILE A 43 5.16 -5.74 11.06
N GLN A 44 6.12 -6.55 10.58
CA GLN A 44 7.51 -6.50 11.05
C GLN A 44 8.15 -5.12 10.79
N LEU A 45 7.92 -4.53 9.61
CA LEU A 45 8.44 -3.21 9.28
C LEU A 45 7.84 -2.12 10.18
N LEU A 46 6.54 -2.19 10.50
CA LEU A 46 5.88 -1.27 11.41
C LEU A 46 6.40 -1.40 12.85
N GLN A 47 6.64 -2.63 13.32
CA GLN A 47 7.26 -2.88 14.63
C GLN A 47 8.67 -2.30 14.70
N ASN A 48 9.49 -2.55 13.67
CA ASN A 48 10.86 -2.04 13.60
C ASN A 48 10.90 -0.52 13.45
N ALA A 49 9.89 0.07 12.80
CA ALA A 49 9.79 1.52 12.66
C ALA A 49 9.77 2.22 14.01
N HIS A 50 9.21 1.63 15.07
CA HIS A 50 9.20 2.22 16.42
C HIS A 50 10.58 2.70 16.90
N PHE A 51 11.65 2.02 16.49
CA PHE A 51 13.03 2.33 16.88
C PHE A 51 13.80 3.15 15.84
N ALA A 52 13.18 3.48 14.71
CA ALA A 52 13.80 4.20 13.61
C ALA A 52 13.57 5.72 13.73
N ASN A 53 14.51 6.53 13.24
CA ASN A 53 14.28 7.96 13.04
C ASN A 53 13.47 8.20 11.74
N TRP A 54 12.20 8.57 11.85
CA TRP A 54 11.33 8.62 10.68
C TRP A 54 11.59 9.80 9.73
N GLN A 55 12.27 10.84 10.21
CA GLN A 55 12.48 12.07 9.45
C GLN A 55 13.78 12.08 8.65
N LYS A 56 14.79 11.30 9.09
CA LYS A 56 16.13 11.28 8.50
C LYS A 56 16.22 10.29 7.33
N GLN A 57 15.51 9.17 7.41
CA GLN A 57 15.55 8.11 6.40
C GLN A 57 14.60 8.42 5.24
N ARG A 58 15.11 8.40 4.00
CA ARG A 58 14.32 8.55 2.79
C ARG A 58 14.32 7.25 1.98
N ILE A 59 13.13 6.85 1.53
CA ILE A 59 12.87 5.63 0.78
C ILE A 59 12.58 6.00 -0.67
N PRO A 60 13.41 5.58 -1.63
CA PRO A 60 13.11 5.72 -3.06
C PRO A 60 11.80 5.00 -3.41
N THR A 61 11.03 5.57 -4.33
CA THR A 61 9.75 4.98 -4.77
C THR A 61 9.88 4.37 -6.16
N SER A 62 9.04 3.36 -6.46
CA SER A 62 8.93 2.78 -7.79
C SER A 62 8.25 3.69 -8.81
N LEU A 63 7.69 4.83 -8.37
CA LEU A 63 7.01 5.81 -9.24
C LEU A 63 8.02 6.58 -10.12
N SER A 64 9.16 6.97 -9.56
CA SER A 64 10.20 7.72 -10.26
C SER A 64 11.51 7.68 -9.49
N LYS A 65 12.64 7.64 -10.21
CA LYS A 65 14.00 7.72 -9.66
C LYS A 65 14.25 9.01 -8.86
N TRP A 66 13.49 10.06 -9.13
CA TRP A 66 13.62 11.37 -8.49
C TRP A 66 12.74 11.53 -7.25
N ILE A 67 11.83 10.58 -7.00
CA ILE A 67 10.87 10.66 -5.90
C ILE A 67 11.29 9.68 -4.81
N SER A 68 11.75 10.24 -3.69
CA SER A 68 11.90 9.53 -2.42
C SER A 68 11.00 10.17 -1.36
N LEU A 69 10.49 9.37 -0.44
CA LEU A 69 9.63 9.81 0.67
C LEU A 69 10.31 9.54 2.00
N ARG A 70 10.00 10.32 3.04
CA ARG A 70 10.47 9.99 4.39
C ARG A 70 9.88 8.65 4.83
N LEU A 71 10.60 7.89 5.66
CA LEU A 71 10.14 6.58 6.14
C LEU A 71 8.71 6.63 6.70
N GLY A 72 8.40 7.62 7.54
CA GLY A 72 7.06 7.79 8.10
C GLY A 72 5.98 8.02 7.04
N ASP A 73 6.29 8.84 6.02
CA ASP A 73 5.36 9.11 4.91
C ASP A 73 5.14 7.87 4.05
N THR A 74 6.21 7.09 3.80
CA THR A 74 6.13 5.81 3.08
C THR A 74 5.21 4.82 3.79
N LEU A 75 5.41 4.61 5.10
CA LEU A 75 4.60 3.67 5.88
C LEU A 75 3.14 4.14 5.96
N ARG A 76 2.90 5.43 6.20
CA ARG A 76 1.54 5.99 6.24
C ARG A 76 0.83 5.86 4.89
N PHE A 77 1.55 6.09 3.80
CA PHE A 77 1.03 5.87 2.45
C PHE A 77 0.64 4.40 2.24
N PHE A 78 1.54 3.48 2.58
CA PHE A 78 1.35 2.05 2.36
C PHE A 78 0.14 1.51 3.14
N VAL A 79 0.03 1.82 4.44
CA VAL A 79 -1.10 1.40 5.27
C VAL A 79 -2.42 1.95 4.74
N ALA A 80 -2.44 3.22 4.33
CA ALA A 80 -3.65 3.81 3.74
C ALA A 80 -4.03 3.16 2.39
N HIS A 81 -3.03 2.74 1.60
CA HIS A 81 -3.24 2.04 0.34
C HIS A 81 -3.83 0.64 0.56
N GLU A 82 -3.30 -0.12 1.52
CA GLU A 82 -3.83 -1.44 1.93
C GLU A 82 -5.28 -1.33 2.42
N TYR A 83 -5.57 -0.36 3.29
CA TYR A 83 -6.93 -0.14 3.78
C TYR A 83 -7.91 0.16 2.65
N ARG A 84 -7.49 0.96 1.65
CA ARG A 84 -8.28 1.19 0.45
C ARG A 84 -8.56 -0.10 -0.33
N HIS A 85 -7.58 -1.00 -0.49
CA HIS A 85 -7.79 -2.29 -1.15
C HIS A 85 -8.80 -3.16 -0.41
N LEU A 86 -8.74 -3.20 0.93
CA LEU A 86 -9.73 -3.93 1.73
C LEU A 86 -11.14 -3.41 1.51
N LEU A 87 -11.32 -2.09 1.49
CA LEU A 87 -12.62 -1.47 1.17
C LEU A 87 -13.06 -1.74 -0.28
N GLN A 88 -12.13 -1.93 -1.23
CA GLN A 88 -12.49 -2.33 -2.60
C GLN A 88 -12.96 -3.78 -2.64
N MET A 89 -12.28 -4.69 -1.93
CA MET A 89 -12.70 -6.09 -1.81
C MET A 89 -14.07 -6.22 -1.16
N GLN A 90 -14.33 -5.48 -0.07
CA GLN A 90 -15.63 -5.49 0.60
C GLN A 90 -16.79 -5.09 -0.32
N ARG A 91 -16.58 -4.12 -1.21
CA ARG A 91 -17.60 -3.70 -2.19
C ARG A 91 -17.87 -4.73 -3.28
N ILE A 92 -16.92 -5.61 -3.57
CA ILE A 92 -17.09 -6.69 -4.55
C ILE A 92 -17.93 -7.84 -3.95
N LEU A 93 -17.88 -8.01 -2.62
CA LEU A 93 -18.61 -9.04 -1.90
C LEU A 93 -20.07 -8.65 -1.56
N GLN A 94 -20.44 -7.39 -1.78
CA GLN A 94 -21.81 -6.86 -1.65
C GLN A 94 -22.60 -7.09 -2.94
#